data_AF-F6J7D7-F1
#
_entry.id   AF-F6J7D7-F1
#
_cell.length_a   1.000
_cell.length_b   1.000
_cell.length_c   1.000
_cell.angle_alpha   90.00
_cell.angle_beta   90.00
_cell.angle_gamma   90.00
#
_symmetry.space_group_name_H-M   'P 1'
#
loop_
_entity.id
_entity.type
_entity.pdbx_description
1 polymer ?
#
loop_
_entity_poly.entity_id
_entity_poly.type
_entity_poly.pdbx_seq_one_letter_code
_entity_poly.pdbx_strand_id
1 'polypeptide(L)'
;MSLTKSSSRKDLTEQNQYQNQNENHNQPKSTTIVKYEKSSCLFCNEWFDAQTFTEHLIHCGQVLEECPNGCQAFIPRIRMRSHLKECPRNQHNLSNQQRMSVSMDRLDRQSDQRLLVIEQDVGTIRSVLNEEIRQRLHLITDVGNIRKQNQVVEDWTRETEKAMDDLRRQMEEETNRKAFAIEQ
;
A
#
# COMPACT_ATOMS: atom_id res chain seq x y z
N MET A 1 -56.63 -8.34 32.51
CA MET A 1 -56.07 -8.46 33.87
C MET A 1 -54.63 -8.96 33.69
N SER A 2 -53.64 -8.07 33.80
CA SER A 2 -52.86 -7.84 35.04
C SER A 2 -51.90 -9.01 35.30
N LEU A 3 -50.60 -8.90 35.59
CA LEU A 3 -49.69 -7.81 35.92
C LEU A 3 -48.24 -8.37 35.82
N THR A 4 -47.31 -7.46 35.54
CA THR A 4 -45.88 -7.38 35.90
C THR A 4 -45.21 -8.41 36.82
N LYS A 5 -43.91 -8.73 36.55
CA LYS A 5 -42.74 -8.35 37.40
C LYS A 5 -41.38 -8.90 36.90
N SER A 6 -40.46 -7.96 36.62
CA SER A 6 -39.04 -7.85 37.05
C SER A 6 -38.31 -9.04 37.71
N SER A 7 -37.06 -9.32 37.32
CA SER A 7 -35.82 -8.79 37.97
C SER A 7 -34.55 -9.66 37.70
N SER A 8 -33.38 -9.00 37.84
CA SER A 8 -31.99 -9.33 37.47
C SER A 8 -31.31 -10.60 38.02
N ARG A 9 -30.28 -11.07 37.28
CA ARG A 9 -28.98 -11.66 37.72
C ARG A 9 -28.09 -11.87 36.47
N LYS A 10 -27.06 -11.05 36.22
CA LYS A 10 -25.63 -11.12 36.62
C LYS A 10 -24.81 -12.27 36.03
N ASP A 11 -23.69 -11.82 35.42
CA ASP A 11 -22.40 -12.46 35.16
C ASP A 11 -22.28 -13.51 34.06
N LEU A 12 -21.49 -13.18 33.02
CA LEU A 12 -20.34 -13.96 32.53
C LEU A 12 -19.65 -13.20 31.38
N THR A 13 -18.37 -12.83 31.62
CA THR A 13 -17.19 -12.86 30.71
C THR A 13 -17.31 -12.35 29.27
N GLU A 14 -16.35 -11.69 28.63
CA GLU A 14 -15.04 -11.10 28.92
C GLU A 14 -14.57 -10.54 27.55
N GLN A 15 -13.56 -9.67 27.56
CA GLN A 15 -12.60 -9.41 26.48
C GLN A 15 -12.71 -8.15 25.59
N ASN A 16 -11.58 -7.42 25.67
CA ASN A 16 -10.90 -6.59 24.67
C ASN A 16 -11.32 -5.12 24.50
N GLN A 17 -10.78 -4.27 25.39
CA GLN A 17 -10.42 -2.88 25.10
C GLN A 17 -8.90 -2.73 25.07
N TYR A 18 -8.34 -2.52 23.89
CA TYR A 18 -7.03 -1.86 23.74
C TYR A 18 -7.30 -0.40 23.38
N GLN A 19 -7.12 0.49 24.36
CA GLN A 19 -7.00 1.93 24.10
C GLN A 19 -5.54 2.34 24.17
N ASN A 20 -5.17 3.02 23.08
CA ASN A 20 -3.88 3.58 22.75
C ASN A 20 -3.76 4.95 23.44
N GLN A 21 -2.79 5.13 24.35
CA GLN A 21 -2.42 6.45 24.85
C GLN A 21 -0.90 6.56 24.97
N ASN A 22 -0.33 7.32 24.03
CA ASN A 22 0.95 8.00 24.16
C ASN A 22 0.88 8.95 25.36
N GLU A 23 1.72 8.75 26.38
CA GLU A 23 2.17 9.86 27.21
C GLU A 23 3.69 9.82 27.43
N ASN A 24 4.24 10.99 27.16
CA ASN A 24 5.65 11.35 27.18
C ASN A 24 6.05 11.63 28.63
N HIS A 25 6.94 10.82 29.21
CA HIS A 25 7.53 11.11 30.51
C HIS A 25 9.05 11.03 30.45
N ASN A 26 9.64 12.22 30.39
CA ASN A 26 11.07 12.48 30.42
C ASN A 26 11.52 12.47 31.90
N GLN A 27 12.04 11.34 32.37
CA GLN A 27 12.72 11.24 33.67
C GLN A 27 14.22 10.93 33.47
N PRO A 28 15.13 11.61 34.18
CA PRO A 28 16.55 11.31 34.12
C PRO A 28 16.82 9.99 34.84
N LYS A 29 17.12 8.93 34.08
CA LYS A 29 17.49 7.62 34.63
C LYS A 29 18.89 7.71 35.23
N SER A 30 18.96 7.69 36.56
CA SER A 30 20.20 7.43 37.30
C SER A 30 20.75 6.07 36.86
N THR A 31 21.85 6.07 36.09
CA THR A 31 22.49 4.84 35.65
C THR A 31 23.45 4.37 36.73
N THR A 32 23.08 3.29 37.42
CA THR A 32 24.02 2.52 38.25
C THR A 32 25.15 2.04 37.35
N ILE A 33 26.35 2.61 37.50
CA ILE A 33 27.53 2.19 36.74
C ILE A 33 27.97 0.82 37.29
N VAL A 34 27.52 -0.25 36.64
CA VAL A 34 28.02 -1.60 36.88
C VAL A 34 29.45 -1.67 36.34
N LYS A 35 30.44 -1.79 37.23
CA LYS A 35 31.85 -1.94 36.86
C LYS A 35 32.10 -3.41 36.51
N TYR A 36 32.07 -3.75 35.23
CA TYR A 36 32.47 -5.07 34.75
C TYR A 36 33.98 -5.25 34.94
N GLU A 37 34.41 -6.34 35.58
CA GLU A 37 35.83 -6.63 35.77
C GLU A 37 36.52 -7.07 34.47
N LYS A 38 35.76 -7.73 33.58
CA LYS A 38 36.20 -8.19 32.27
C LYS A 38 35.16 -7.91 31.19
N SER A 39 35.64 -7.62 29.99
CA SER A 39 34.82 -7.33 28.81
C SER A 39 35.31 -8.15 27.62
N SER A 40 34.38 -8.70 26.83
CA SER A 40 34.71 -9.41 25.60
C SER A 40 34.80 -8.43 24.42
N CYS A 41 35.77 -8.66 23.53
CA CYS A 41 35.88 -7.91 22.29
C CYS A 41 34.88 -8.43 21.26
N LEU A 42 34.06 -7.54 20.71
CA LEU A 42 33.08 -7.88 19.68
C LEU A 42 33.71 -8.38 18.36
N PHE A 43 34.98 -8.05 18.12
CA PHE A 43 35.66 -8.34 16.84
C PHE A 43 36.45 -9.65 16.86
N CYS A 44 37.15 -9.96 17.97
CA CYS A 44 37.93 -11.20 18.09
C CYS A 44 37.35 -12.22 19.07
N ASN A 45 36.29 -11.87 19.81
CA ASN A 45 35.64 -12.70 20.83
C ASN A 45 36.55 -13.13 22.01
N GLU A 46 37.70 -12.48 22.19
CA GLU A 46 38.59 -12.69 23.33
C GLU A 46 38.17 -11.81 24.53
N TRP A 47 38.49 -12.28 25.74
CA TRP A 47 38.14 -11.62 27.00
C TRP A 47 39.33 -10.82 27.54
N PHE A 48 39.08 -9.57 27.92
CA PHE A 48 40.09 -8.65 28.44
C PHE A 48 39.68 -8.05 29.78
N ASP A 49 40.67 -7.67 30.58
CA ASP A 49 40.44 -6.92 31.81
C ASP A 49 40.00 -5.49 31.48
N ALA A 50 39.17 -4.89 32.34
CA ALA A 50 38.62 -3.55 32.10
C ALA A 50 39.68 -2.47 31.83
N GLN A 51 40.90 -2.63 32.37
CA GLN A 51 42.00 -1.69 32.16
C GLN A 51 42.63 -1.79 30.76
N THR A 52 42.67 -2.99 30.17
CA THR A 52 43.34 -3.25 28.89
C THR A 52 42.36 -3.33 27.72
N PHE A 53 41.06 -3.42 27.99
CA PHE A 53 40.02 -3.54 26.97
C PHE A 53 40.00 -2.37 25.98
N THR A 54 40.11 -1.13 26.46
CA THR A 54 40.12 0.06 25.59
C THR A 54 41.33 0.06 24.65
N GLU A 55 42.51 -0.30 25.15
CA GLU A 55 43.73 -0.42 24.34
C GLU A 55 43.61 -1.54 23.31
N HIS A 56 43.06 -2.69 23.71
CA HIS A 56 42.77 -3.77 22.78
C HIS A 56 41.84 -3.33 21.64
N LEU A 57 40.75 -2.61 21.93
CA LEU A 57 39.81 -2.17 20.88
C LEU A 57 40.48 -1.30 19.81
N ILE A 58 41.44 -0.46 20.20
CA ILE A 58 42.20 0.39 19.27
C ILE A 58 43.10 -0.48 18.37
N HIS A 59 43.72 -1.50 18.94
CA HIS A 59 44.71 -2.35 18.24
C HIS A 59 44.15 -3.67 17.73
N CYS A 60 42.85 -3.92 17.87
CA CYS A 60 42.25 -5.20 17.53
C CYS A 60 42.41 -5.48 16.04
N GLY A 61 43.13 -6.56 15.72
CA GLY A 61 43.46 -6.95 14.36
C GLY A 61 42.25 -7.35 13.50
N GLN A 62 41.13 -7.71 14.14
CA GLN A 62 39.89 -8.14 13.48
C GLN A 62 38.96 -6.98 13.12
N VAL A 63 39.25 -5.76 13.61
CA VAL A 63 38.49 -4.57 13.22
C VAL A 63 38.68 -4.34 11.72
N LEU A 64 37.56 -4.18 11.02
CA LEU A 64 37.54 -3.88 9.59
C LEU A 64 37.86 -2.40 9.36
N GLU A 65 38.85 -2.13 8.52
CA GLU A 65 39.22 -0.78 8.08
C GLU A 65 39.06 -0.67 6.57
N GLU A 66 38.66 0.51 6.11
CA GLU A 66 38.62 0.80 4.67
C GLU A 66 40.03 0.84 4.10
N CYS A 67 40.22 0.23 2.93
CA CYS A 67 41.50 0.26 2.24
C CYS A 67 41.92 1.70 1.89
N PRO A 68 43.16 2.14 2.23
CA PRO A 68 43.62 3.51 1.96
C PRO A 68 43.79 3.82 0.47
N ASN A 69 43.88 2.80 -0.40
CA ASN A 69 43.91 3.00 -1.85
C ASN A 69 42.50 3.27 -2.43
N GLY A 70 41.46 3.28 -1.58
CA GLY A 70 40.07 3.55 -1.97
C GLY A 70 39.43 2.41 -2.77
N CYS A 71 39.95 1.18 -2.71
CA CYS A 71 39.37 0.05 -3.46
C CYS A 71 38.00 -0.41 -2.93
N GLN A 72 37.41 0.33 -1.97
CA GLN A 72 36.11 0.09 -1.32
C GLN A 72 36.02 -1.23 -0.54
N ALA A 73 37.13 -1.96 -0.40
CA ALA A 73 37.20 -3.13 0.45
C ALA A 73 37.39 -2.73 1.92
N PHE A 74 36.59 -3.34 2.80
CA PHE A 74 36.76 -3.33 4.25
C PHE A 74 37.52 -4.57 4.68
N ILE A 75 38.66 -4.39 5.34
CA ILE A 75 39.66 -5.44 5.54
C ILE A 75 40.07 -5.47 7.00
N PRO A 76 40.18 -6.65 7.63
CA PRO A 76 40.70 -6.74 8.98
C PRO A 76 42.07 -6.07 9.07
N ARG A 77 42.27 -5.21 10.06
CA ARG A 77 43.54 -4.47 10.30
C ARG A 77 44.76 -5.37 10.14
N ILE A 78 44.73 -6.60 10.67
CA ILE A 78 45.83 -7.58 10.58
C ILE A 78 46.16 -8.02 9.15
N ARG A 79 45.17 -8.00 8.24
CA ARG A 79 45.31 -8.41 6.83
C ARG A 79 45.54 -7.22 5.87
N MET A 80 45.57 -5.98 6.37
CA MET A 80 45.73 -4.79 5.52
C MET A 80 47.04 -4.82 4.75
N ARG A 81 48.16 -5.21 5.39
CA ARG A 81 49.47 -5.25 4.73
C ARG A 81 49.54 -6.24 3.56
N SER A 82 48.96 -7.43 3.71
CA SER A 82 48.89 -8.41 2.61
C SER A 82 47.99 -7.91 1.51
N HIS A 83 46.83 -7.34 1.86
CA HIS A 83 45.94 -6.75 0.87
C HIS A 83 46.63 -5.68 0.03
N LEU A 84 47.38 -4.74 0.63
CA LEU A 84 48.00 -3.64 -0.12
C LEU A 84 48.94 -4.12 -1.23
N LYS A 85 49.57 -5.29 -1.09
CA LYS A 85 50.44 -5.87 -2.12
C LYS A 85 49.65 -6.38 -3.34
N GLU A 86 48.43 -6.85 -3.11
CA GLU A 86 47.53 -7.44 -4.10
C GLU A 86 46.35 -6.51 -4.42
N CYS A 87 46.37 -5.28 -3.89
CA CYS A 87 45.24 -4.39 -3.96
C CYS A 87 45.00 -4.03 -5.43
N PRO A 88 43.78 -4.26 -5.95
CA PRO A 88 43.49 -4.01 -7.36
C PRO A 88 43.74 -2.56 -7.72
N ARG A 89 43.49 -1.60 -6.80
CA ARG A 89 43.80 -0.17 -7.04
C ARG A 89 45.28 0.20 -6.93
N ASN A 90 46.14 -0.65 -6.35
CA ASN A 90 47.58 -0.39 -6.30
C ASN A 90 48.25 -0.57 -7.67
N GLN A 91 47.73 -1.49 -8.51
CA GLN A 91 48.24 -1.72 -9.87
C GLN A 91 47.52 -0.91 -10.97
N HIS A 92 46.36 -0.31 -10.67
CA HIS A 92 45.42 0.17 -11.69
C HIS A 92 45.30 1.69 -11.85
N ASN A 93 46.09 2.51 -11.14
CA ASN A 93 45.91 3.96 -11.16
C ASN A 93 46.07 4.64 -12.53
N LEU A 94 46.55 3.95 -13.58
CA LEU A 94 46.54 4.48 -14.96
C LEU A 94 45.50 3.86 -15.90
N SER A 95 44.88 2.71 -15.60
CA SER A 95 44.07 1.97 -16.60
C SER A 95 42.59 1.78 -16.23
N ASN A 96 42.20 1.87 -14.94
CA ASN A 96 40.84 1.48 -14.51
C ASN A 96 39.84 2.65 -14.42
N GLN A 97 40.30 3.90 -14.42
CA GLN A 97 39.40 5.07 -14.44
C GLN A 97 38.60 5.14 -15.76
N GLN A 98 39.20 4.74 -16.89
CA GLN A 98 38.51 4.73 -18.18
C GLN A 98 37.50 3.57 -18.35
N ARG A 99 37.70 2.42 -17.68
CA ARG A 99 36.74 1.29 -17.78
C ARG A 99 35.51 1.48 -16.88
N MET A 100 35.68 2.09 -15.71
CA MET A 100 34.55 2.34 -14.80
C MET A 100 33.62 3.46 -15.29
N SER A 101 34.15 4.52 -15.91
CA SER A 101 33.31 5.58 -16.51
C SER A 101 32.41 5.03 -17.61
N VAL A 102 32.96 4.23 -18.54
CA VAL A 102 32.20 3.61 -19.64
C VAL A 102 31.14 2.63 -19.13
N SER A 103 31.41 1.91 -18.03
CA SER A 103 30.44 0.98 -17.46
C SER A 103 29.32 1.71 -16.71
N MET A 104 29.61 2.85 -16.08
CA MET A 104 28.62 3.71 -15.44
C MET A 104 27.73 4.41 -16.49
N ASP A 105 28.32 4.95 -17.55
CA ASP A 105 27.59 5.57 -18.68
C ASP A 105 26.64 4.58 -19.37
N ARG A 106 26.99 3.29 -19.41
CA ARG A 106 26.11 2.24 -19.99
C ARG A 106 24.92 1.90 -19.09
N LEU A 107 25.13 1.87 -17.78
CA LEU A 107 24.06 1.63 -16.80
C LEU A 107 23.09 2.81 -16.81
N ASP A 108 23.61 4.04 -16.85
CA ASP A 108 22.82 5.27 -16.86
C ASP A 108 21.92 5.36 -18.10
N ARG A 109 22.48 5.08 -19.29
CA ARG A 109 21.70 4.99 -20.54
C ARG A 109 20.65 3.90 -20.52
N GLN A 110 20.89 2.81 -19.79
CA GLN A 110 19.90 1.74 -19.64
C GLN A 110 18.75 2.17 -18.72
N SER A 111 19.04 2.88 -17.63
CA SER A 111 18.00 3.46 -16.78
C SER A 111 17.19 4.53 -17.52
N ASP A 112 17.83 5.41 -18.29
CA ASP A 112 17.15 6.42 -19.09
C ASP A 112 16.20 5.79 -20.10
N GLN A 113 16.65 4.74 -20.80
CA GLN A 113 15.79 4.03 -21.75
C GLN A 113 14.58 3.40 -21.06
N ARG A 114 14.74 2.84 -19.85
CA ARG A 114 13.62 2.28 -19.09
C ARG A 114 12.68 3.36 -18.59
N LEU A 115 13.22 4.50 -18.17
CA LEU A 115 12.44 5.65 -17.72
C LEU A 115 11.58 6.19 -18.87
N LEU A 116 12.14 6.35 -20.07
CA LEU A 116 11.41 6.77 -21.27
C LEU A 116 10.24 5.83 -21.62
N VAL A 117 10.46 4.52 -21.52
CA VAL A 117 9.39 3.53 -21.76
C VAL A 117 8.28 3.68 -20.71
N ILE A 118 8.64 3.83 -19.43
CA ILE A 118 7.66 4.03 -18.36
C ILE A 118 6.88 5.34 -18.57
N GLU A 119 7.55 6.43 -18.96
CA GLU A 119 6.90 7.71 -19.26
C GLU A 119 5.91 7.58 -20.42
N GLN A 120 6.29 6.85 -21.48
CA GLN A 120 5.41 6.54 -22.60
C GLN A 120 4.21 5.69 -22.18
N ASP A 121 4.42 4.65 -21.37
CA ASP A 121 3.35 3.78 -20.87
C ASP A 121 2.38 4.56 -19.98
N VAL A 122 2.90 5.42 -19.10
CA VAL A 122 2.09 6.32 -18.26
C VAL A 122 1.28 7.29 -19.13
N GLY A 123 1.87 7.83 -20.19
CA GLY A 123 1.16 8.66 -21.17
C GLY A 123 0.03 7.89 -21.87
N THR A 124 0.30 6.66 -22.26
CA THR A 124 -0.66 5.77 -22.92
C THR A 124 -1.83 5.43 -21.99
N ILE A 125 -1.55 5.00 -20.76
CA ILE A 125 -2.57 4.70 -19.74
C ILE A 125 -3.46 5.92 -19.49
N ARG A 126 -2.86 7.12 -19.39
CA ARG A 126 -3.60 8.37 -19.20
C ARG A 126 -4.54 8.65 -20.37
N SER A 127 -4.08 8.43 -21.61
CA SER A 127 -4.92 8.61 -22.80
C SER A 127 -6.09 7.63 -22.82
N VAL A 128 -5.84 6.35 -22.56
CA VAL A 128 -6.88 5.31 -22.51
C VAL A 128 -7.89 5.61 -21.42
N LEU A 129 -7.44 5.98 -20.22
CA LEU A 129 -8.33 6.33 -19.11
C LEU A 129 -9.24 7.53 -19.47
N ASN A 130 -8.69 8.57 -20.08
CA ASN A 130 -9.47 9.72 -20.51
C ASN A 130 -10.54 9.35 -21.54
N GLU A 131 -10.21 8.45 -22.46
CA GLU A 131 -11.15 7.96 -23.46
C GLU A 131 -12.26 7.11 -22.83
N GLU A 132 -11.92 6.20 -21.92
CA GLU A 132 -12.88 5.42 -21.13
C GLU A 132 -13.85 6.30 -20.35
N ILE A 133 -13.36 7.39 -19.74
CA ILE A 133 -14.21 8.34 -19.03
C ILE A 133 -15.21 9.00 -19.98
N ARG A 134 -14.78 9.40 -21.19
CA ARG A 134 -15.68 9.98 -22.20
C ARG A 134 -16.74 8.98 -22.66
N GLN A 135 -16.34 7.74 -22.94
CA GLN A 135 -17.27 6.69 -23.37
C GLN A 135 -18.29 6.38 -22.28
N ARG A 136 -17.87 6.30 -21.00
CA ARG A 136 -18.78 6.13 -19.87
C ARG A 136 -19.77 7.28 -19.74
N LEU A 137 -19.34 8.52 -19.96
CA LEU A 137 -20.24 9.68 -19.93
C LEU A 137 -21.30 9.61 -21.05
N HIS A 138 -20.91 9.17 -22.25
CA HIS A 138 -21.84 8.95 -23.36
C HIS A 138 -22.87 7.87 -23.00
N LEU A 139 -22.42 6.71 -22.50
CA LEU A 139 -23.30 5.61 -22.09
C LEU A 139 -24.26 6.02 -20.97
N ILE A 140 -23.80 6.81 -19.98
CA ILE A 140 -24.67 7.35 -18.92
C ILE A 140 -25.78 8.22 -19.53
N THR A 141 -25.43 9.05 -20.51
CA THR A 141 -26.40 9.91 -21.20
C THR A 141 -27.41 9.09 -21.98
N ASP A 142 -26.96 8.08 -22.73
CA ASP A 142 -27.83 7.19 -23.51
C ASP A 142 -28.78 6.40 -22.61
N VAL A 143 -28.27 5.81 -21.52
CA VAL A 143 -29.08 5.10 -20.53
C VAL A 143 -30.10 6.06 -19.90
N GLY A 144 -29.71 7.31 -19.63
CA GLY A 144 -30.62 8.35 -19.15
C GLY A 144 -31.75 8.63 -20.14
N ASN A 145 -31.45 8.70 -21.44
CA ASN A 145 -32.45 8.91 -22.49
C ASN A 145 -33.38 7.70 -22.64
N ILE A 146 -32.85 6.48 -22.64
CA ILE A 146 -33.64 5.25 -22.69
C ILE A 146 -34.60 5.16 -21.50
N ARG A 147 -34.13 5.47 -20.29
CA ARG A 147 -35.01 5.49 -19.09
C ARG A 147 -36.16 6.48 -19.23
N LYS A 148 -35.91 7.68 -19.78
CA LYS A 148 -36.96 8.66 -20.05
C LYS A 148 -37.96 8.15 -21.08
N GLN A 149 -37.50 7.51 -22.16
CA GLN A 149 -38.38 6.92 -23.16
C GLN A 149 -39.23 5.79 -22.58
N ASN A 150 -38.63 4.90 -21.79
CA ASN A 150 -39.37 3.83 -21.11
C ASN A 150 -40.44 4.39 -20.17
N GLN A 151 -40.13 5.46 -19.43
CA GLN A 151 -41.12 6.11 -18.56
C GLN A 151 -42.34 6.60 -19.36
N VAL A 152 -42.12 7.24 -20.51
CA VAL A 152 -43.20 7.69 -21.40
C VAL A 152 -44.03 6.49 -21.89
N VAL A 153 -43.38 5.40 -22.28
CA VAL A 153 -44.08 4.18 -22.73
C VAL A 153 -44.91 3.56 -21.60
N GLU A 154 -44.37 3.49 -20.38
CA GLU A 154 -45.09 2.98 -19.21
C GLU A 154 -46.31 3.84 -18.89
N ASP A 155 -46.19 5.16 -18.97
CA ASP A 155 -47.31 6.07 -18.73
C ASP A 155 -48.40 5.93 -19.79
N TRP A 156 -48.02 5.85 -21.07
CA TRP A 156 -48.95 5.57 -22.16
C TRP A 156 -49.65 4.21 -22.02
N THR A 157 -48.90 3.18 -21.61
CA THR A 157 -49.46 1.84 -21.38
C THR A 157 -50.52 1.89 -20.28
N ARG A 158 -50.19 2.53 -19.15
CA ARG A 158 -51.11 2.72 -18.02
C ARG A 158 -52.38 3.49 -18.39
N GLU A 159 -52.24 4.58 -19.15
CA GLU A 159 -53.37 5.37 -19.63
C GLU A 159 -54.25 4.57 -20.59
N THR A 160 -53.63 3.80 -21.48
CA THR A 160 -54.33 2.95 -22.45
C THR A 160 -55.08 1.82 -21.74
N GLU A 161 -54.45 1.13 -20.78
CA GLU A 161 -55.08 0.10 -19.96
C GLU A 161 -56.30 0.65 -19.23
N LYS A 162 -56.16 1.81 -18.61
CA LYS A 162 -57.27 2.49 -17.92
C LYS A 162 -58.43 2.80 -18.89
N ALA A 163 -58.14 3.33 -20.07
CA ALA A 163 -59.17 3.63 -21.07
C ALA A 163 -59.89 2.37 -21.56
N MET A 164 -59.15 1.26 -21.75
CA MET A 164 -59.71 -0.03 -22.12
C MET A 164 -60.60 -0.61 -21.02
N ASP A 165 -60.20 -0.51 -19.76
CA ASP A 165 -61.02 -0.93 -18.61
C ASP A 165 -62.31 -0.11 -18.50
N ASP A 166 -62.22 1.21 -18.69
CA ASP A 166 -63.39 2.10 -18.70
C ASP A 166 -64.36 1.75 -19.84
N LEU A 167 -63.84 1.50 -21.05
CA LEU A 167 -64.66 1.06 -22.19
C LEU A 167 -65.29 -0.31 -21.94
N ARG A 168 -64.55 -1.25 -21.38
CA ARG A 168 -65.06 -2.58 -21.02
C ARG A 168 -66.20 -2.47 -20.02
N ARG A 169 -66.05 -1.66 -18.97
CA ARG A 169 -67.11 -1.41 -17.98
C ARG A 169 -68.35 -0.81 -18.63
N GLN A 170 -68.20 0.17 -19.51
CA GLN A 170 -69.33 0.76 -20.25
C GLN A 170 -70.04 -0.27 -21.13
N MET A 171 -69.30 -1.15 -21.81
CA MET A 171 -69.90 -2.24 -22.60
C MET A 171 -70.66 -3.24 -21.73
N GLU A 172 -70.13 -3.60 -20.56
CA GLU A 172 -70.82 -4.48 -19.61
C GLU A 172 -72.11 -3.82 -19.08
N GLU A 173 -72.06 -2.54 -18.72
CA GLU A 173 -73.24 -1.76 -18.31
C GLU A 173 -74.32 -1.72 -19.40
N GLU A 174 -73.94 -1.43 -20.66
CA GLU A 174 -74.87 -1.40 -21.79
C GLU A 174 -75.44 -2.79 -22.12
N THR A 175 -74.64 -3.84 -22.00
CA THR A 175 -75.09 -5.22 -22.18
C THR A 175 -76.14 -5.58 -21.12
N ASN A 176 -75.90 -5.22 -19.86
CA ASN A 176 -76.83 -5.44 -18.76
C ASN A 176 -78.13 -4.63 -18.94
N ARG A 177 -78.04 -3.37 -19.37
CA ARG A 177 -79.22 -2.53 -19.69
C ARG A 177 -80.08 -3.16 -20.78
N LYS A 178 -79.47 -3.66 -21.85
CA LYS A 178 -80.18 -4.34 -22.94
C LYS A 178 -80.82 -5.64 -22.49
N ALA A 179 -80.14 -6.43 -21.66
CA ALA A 179 -80.70 -7.66 -21.10
C ALA A 179 -81.98 -7.37 -20.29
N PHE A 180 -81.94 -6.37 -19.42
CA PHE A 180 -83.11 -5.94 -18.64
C PHE A 180 -84.27 -5.45 -19.52
N ALA A 181 -83.98 -4.74 -20.61
CA ALA A 181 -85.01 -4.26 -21.55
C ALA A 181 -85.70 -5.36 -22.36
N ILE A 182 -85.10 -6.55 -22.49
CA ILE A 182 -85.68 -7.72 -23.17
C ILE A 182 -86.55 -8.54 -22.20
N GLU A 183 -86.31 -8.44 -20.89
CA GLU A 183 -87.02 -9.19 -19.85
C GLU A 183 -88.33 -8.52 -19.37
N GLN A 184 -88.65 -7.30 -19.81
CA GLN A 184 -89.94 -6.61 -19.60
C GLN A 184 -90.85 -6.73 -20.81
#